data_AF-A0A9R1ENE4-F1
#
_entry.id   AF-A0A9R1ENE4-F1
#
_cell.length_a   1.000
_cell.length_b   1.000
_cell.length_c   1.000
_cell.angle_alpha   90.00
_cell.angle_beta   90.00
_cell.angle_gamma   90.00
#
_symmetry.space_group_name_H-M   'P 1'
#
loop_
_entity.id
_entity.type
_entity.pdbx_description
1 polymer ?
#
loop_
_entity_poly.entity_id
_entity_poly.type
_entity_poly.pdbx_seq_one_letter_code
_entity_poly.pdbx_strand_id
1 'polypeptide(L)'
;EREERRRKLKRDQPDDGPRPRPQQVRNDHATQNKIGGYKRVKETPQGWMDCPASGQPIDKIIPSKVPLDETFNESVPPGKRYSSKQVVNKQRKAGRDIGLVIDLTNTSRYYSPAEWTKQGTKHVKIACRGRDAVPENEAVNTFVYEVLAFHERQKPSRNPKYVLVHCTHGHNRTGFMIVHYLMRTQLSSVTEALNIFAQRRPPGIYKTDYIQALYTFYHEIPESITCPPTPEWKRPSDLDLNGEAKQDDDDDNGESAPSPDPVDDKAITNDDVLGDAVPFDQQDILRGICFKLLDFVPNGRANAQFPGSHPVSLNSENLQLLRQRYYYATWKADGTRYMMLIMRDGCFLIDRNFCFRRVQMRFPIRNVNDGFHNFTLIDGEMVVDAIPGGGLKRRYLAYDLMAINFSSKVKVEAT
;
A
#
# COMPACT_ATOMS: atom_id res chain seq x y z
N GLU A 1 -12.84 41.19 17.19
CA GLU A 1 -11.95 40.24 17.89
C GLU A 1 -12.43 39.78 19.28
N ARG A 2 -12.60 40.65 20.29
CA ARG A 2 -13.07 40.24 21.64
C ARG A 2 -14.51 39.72 21.69
N GLU A 3 -15.37 40.23 20.80
CA GLU A 3 -16.76 39.77 20.64
C GLU A 3 -16.88 38.46 19.85
N GLU A 4 -15.92 38.21 18.96
CA GLU A 4 -15.84 37.01 18.12
C GLU A 4 -15.36 35.80 18.92
N ARG A 5 -14.45 36.02 19.90
CA ARG A 5 -14.10 35.03 20.92
C ARG A 5 -15.30 34.65 21.81
N ARG A 6 -16.20 35.59 22.10
CA ARG A 6 -17.42 35.33 22.90
C ARG A 6 -18.46 34.50 22.15
N ARG A 7 -18.50 34.57 20.82
CA ARG A 7 -19.34 33.71 19.97
C ARG A 7 -18.77 32.30 19.77
N LYS A 8 -17.44 32.13 19.71
CA LYS A 8 -16.81 30.78 19.68
C LYS A 8 -17.00 30.01 20.99
N LEU A 9 -16.85 30.66 22.15
CA LEU A 9 -17.07 30.03 23.46
C LEU A 9 -18.52 29.58 23.74
N LYS A 10 -19.51 30.08 22.98
CA LYS A 10 -20.91 29.63 23.07
C LYS A 10 -21.25 28.47 22.13
N ARG A 11 -20.33 28.08 21.24
CA ARG A 11 -20.49 26.95 20.32
C ARG A 11 -19.83 25.66 20.83
N ASP A 12 -18.97 25.77 21.85
CA ASP A 12 -18.21 24.67 22.46
C ASP A 12 -18.70 24.33 23.88
N GLN A 13 -20.03 24.21 24.08
CA GLN A 13 -20.56 23.49 25.24
C GLN A 13 -21.14 22.14 24.77
N PRO A 14 -20.64 21.00 25.27
CA PRO A 14 -21.25 19.70 25.01
C PRO A 14 -22.54 19.58 25.82
N ASP A 15 -23.62 19.21 25.13
CA ASP A 15 -24.92 18.90 25.73
C ASP A 15 -24.79 17.61 26.55
N ASP A 16 -25.00 17.70 27.86
CA ASP A 16 -24.83 16.62 28.85
C ASP A 16 -26.10 15.75 28.84
N GLY A 17 -26.25 14.93 27.79
CA GLY A 17 -27.27 13.88 27.69
C GLY A 17 -26.95 12.66 28.58
N PRO A 18 -27.95 11.86 29.00
CA PRO A 18 -27.75 10.81 30.00
C PRO A 18 -26.81 9.71 29.50
N ARG A 19 -25.73 9.49 30.27
CA ARG A 19 -24.68 8.50 30.05
C ARG A 19 -25.23 7.07 29.94
N PRO A 20 -24.88 6.29 28.90
CA PRO A 20 -25.10 4.85 28.92
C PRO A 20 -24.12 4.20 29.91
N ARG A 21 -24.66 3.40 30.84
CA ARG A 21 -23.87 2.54 31.74
C ARG A 21 -23.13 1.46 30.94
N PRO A 22 -21.97 0.98 31.43
CA PRO A 22 -21.24 -0.08 30.75
C PRO A 22 -22.02 -1.40 30.87
N GLN A 23 -22.57 -1.89 29.75
CA GLN A 23 -23.06 -3.26 29.68
C GLN A 23 -21.86 -4.20 29.68
N GLN A 24 -21.74 -4.95 30.78
CA GLN A 24 -20.94 -6.16 30.84
C GLN A 24 -21.32 -7.06 29.65
N VAL A 25 -20.33 -7.46 28.88
CA VAL A 25 -20.47 -8.50 27.84
C VAL A 25 -20.84 -9.79 28.57
N ARG A 26 -22.14 -10.06 28.64
CA ARG A 26 -22.69 -11.31 29.15
C ARG A 26 -22.45 -12.35 28.06
N ASN A 27 -21.70 -13.40 28.41
CA ASN A 27 -21.62 -14.64 27.64
C ASN A 27 -23.02 -15.25 27.57
N ASP A 28 -23.77 -14.90 26.53
CA ASP A 28 -25.01 -15.60 26.20
C ASP A 28 -24.64 -16.78 25.31
N HIS A 29 -24.47 -17.93 25.95
CA HIS A 29 -24.59 -19.24 25.31
C HIS A 29 -25.95 -19.31 24.62
N ALA A 30 -25.97 -18.99 23.33
CA ALA A 30 -27.10 -19.31 22.47
C ALA A 30 -27.19 -20.84 22.36
N THR A 31 -28.21 -21.36 23.04
CA THR A 31 -28.68 -22.73 22.99
C THR A 31 -28.84 -23.16 21.54
N GLN A 32 -28.18 -24.27 21.19
CA GLN A 32 -28.30 -24.93 19.89
C GLN A 32 -29.76 -25.35 19.66
N ASN A 33 -30.49 -24.60 18.84
CA ASN A 33 -31.62 -25.14 18.11
C ASN A 33 -31.08 -25.95 16.93
N LYS A 34 -30.90 -27.26 17.16
CA LYS A 34 -30.70 -28.26 16.11
C LYS A 34 -31.95 -28.34 15.24
N ILE A 35 -32.00 -27.54 14.19
CA ILE A 35 -32.83 -27.81 13.02
C ILE A 35 -31.88 -28.33 11.96
N GLY A 36 -32.10 -29.57 11.52
CA GLY A 36 -31.24 -30.28 10.58
C GLY A 36 -31.13 -29.55 9.23
N GLY A 37 -30.11 -28.71 9.09
CA GLY A 37 -29.73 -28.14 7.80
C GLY A 37 -28.78 -29.09 7.10
N TYR A 38 -29.16 -29.57 5.91
CA TYR A 38 -28.21 -30.12 4.95
C TYR A 38 -27.02 -29.15 4.86
N LYS A 39 -25.79 -29.62 5.15
CA LYS A 39 -24.59 -28.81 4.97
C LYS A 39 -24.53 -28.44 3.48
N ARG A 40 -24.74 -27.16 3.15
CA ARG A 40 -24.61 -26.66 1.78
C ARG A 40 -23.15 -26.87 1.35
N VAL A 41 -22.95 -27.68 0.32
CA VAL A 41 -21.63 -27.96 -0.25
C VAL A 41 -21.02 -26.63 -0.70
N LYS A 42 -19.79 -26.33 -0.28
CA LYS A 42 -19.10 -25.12 -0.75
C LYS A 42 -18.64 -25.31 -2.19
N GLU A 43 -19.07 -24.41 -3.07
CA GLU A 43 -18.65 -24.40 -4.47
C GLU A 43 -17.30 -23.70 -4.63
N THR A 44 -16.46 -24.23 -5.50
CA THR A 44 -15.17 -23.62 -5.85
C THR A 44 -15.37 -22.39 -6.74
N PRO A 45 -14.49 -21.39 -6.67
CA PRO A 45 -14.54 -20.26 -7.60
C PRO A 45 -14.45 -20.72 -9.05
N GLN A 46 -15.13 -20.01 -9.95
CA GLN A 46 -15.14 -20.36 -11.35
C GLN A 46 -13.72 -20.38 -11.93
N GLY A 47 -13.40 -21.46 -12.66
CA GLY A 47 -12.10 -21.67 -13.26
C GLY A 47 -10.98 -22.03 -12.28
N TRP A 48 -11.27 -22.16 -10.98
CA TRP A 48 -10.25 -22.51 -9.98
C TRP A 48 -9.68 -23.91 -10.18
N MET A 49 -10.50 -24.89 -10.57
CA MET A 49 -10.08 -26.30 -10.71
C MET A 49 -8.95 -26.48 -11.73
N ASP A 50 -9.03 -25.81 -12.87
CA ASP A 50 -8.06 -25.94 -13.96
C ASP A 50 -7.01 -24.82 -13.98
N CYS A 51 -7.20 -23.79 -13.15
CA CYS A 51 -6.17 -22.80 -12.89
C CYS A 51 -4.90 -23.47 -12.31
N PRO A 52 -3.70 -23.25 -12.88
CA PRO A 52 -2.46 -23.80 -12.36
C PRO A 52 -2.21 -23.36 -10.91
N ALA A 53 -1.72 -24.26 -10.06
CA ALA A 53 -1.61 -24.00 -8.62
C ALA A 53 -0.74 -22.77 -8.25
N SER A 54 0.50 -22.71 -8.76
CA SER A 54 1.44 -21.63 -8.46
C SER A 54 2.38 -21.39 -9.63
N GLY A 55 2.93 -20.18 -9.75
CA GLY A 55 4.03 -19.87 -10.66
C GLY A 55 5.40 -20.16 -10.05
N GLN A 56 6.44 -19.77 -10.78
CA GLN A 56 7.81 -19.74 -10.28
C GLN A 56 8.08 -18.48 -9.45
N PRO A 57 9.01 -18.53 -8.48
CA PRO A 57 9.33 -17.37 -7.67
C PRO A 57 9.92 -16.22 -8.47
N ILE A 58 9.56 -15.00 -8.07
CA ILE A 58 10.13 -13.71 -8.51
C ILE A 58 10.64 -13.04 -7.23
N ASP A 59 11.95 -12.85 -7.10
CA ASP A 59 12.55 -12.27 -5.89
C ASP A 59 12.03 -12.89 -4.57
N LYS A 60 11.99 -14.23 -4.52
CA LYS A 60 11.43 -15.03 -3.41
C LYS A 60 9.93 -14.83 -3.14
N ILE A 61 9.20 -14.17 -4.03
CA ILE A 61 7.74 -14.08 -4.04
C ILE A 61 7.17 -15.17 -4.95
N ILE A 62 6.29 -16.02 -4.42
CA ILE A 62 5.64 -17.13 -5.12
C ILE A 62 4.21 -16.70 -5.45
N PRO A 63 3.89 -16.39 -6.73
CA PRO A 63 2.51 -16.14 -7.14
C PRO A 63 1.72 -17.45 -7.12
N SER A 64 0.55 -17.44 -6.51
CA SER A 64 -0.28 -18.63 -6.29
C SER A 64 -1.75 -18.33 -6.48
N LYS A 65 -2.54 -19.34 -6.88
CA LYS A 65 -3.99 -19.31 -6.67
C LYS A 65 -4.33 -19.52 -5.19
N VAL A 66 -5.56 -19.22 -4.80
CA VAL A 66 -6.01 -19.40 -3.42
C VAL A 66 -6.03 -20.89 -3.06
N PRO A 67 -5.47 -21.30 -1.91
CA PRO A 67 -5.69 -22.63 -1.38
C PRO A 67 -7.11 -22.79 -0.84
N LEU A 68 -7.66 -23.99 -0.93
CA LEU A 68 -8.98 -24.31 -0.38
C LEU A 68 -8.82 -25.31 0.78
N ASP A 69 -9.47 -25.02 1.91
CA ASP A 69 -9.47 -25.88 3.09
C ASP A 69 -10.28 -27.16 2.88
N GLU A 70 -10.30 -28.04 3.88
CA GLU A 70 -11.00 -29.32 3.80
C GLU A 70 -12.53 -29.19 3.62
N THR A 71 -13.12 -28.00 3.80
CA THR A 71 -14.57 -27.77 3.61
C THR A 71 -14.99 -27.78 2.13
N PHE A 72 -14.03 -27.74 1.20
CA PHE A 72 -14.25 -27.90 -0.25
C PHE A 72 -14.00 -29.34 -0.74
N ASN A 73 -13.73 -30.30 0.15
CA ASN A 73 -13.36 -31.66 -0.28
C ASN A 73 -14.47 -32.43 -1.01
N GLU A 74 -15.73 -32.03 -0.83
CA GLU A 74 -16.90 -32.59 -1.54
C GLU A 74 -17.03 -32.03 -2.97
N SER A 75 -16.59 -30.79 -3.20
CA SER A 75 -16.59 -30.14 -4.52
C SER A 75 -15.27 -30.29 -5.28
N VAL A 76 -14.17 -30.66 -4.59
CA VAL A 76 -12.84 -30.81 -5.18
C VAL A 76 -12.35 -32.27 -5.13
N PRO A 77 -12.16 -32.93 -6.28
CA PRO A 77 -11.71 -34.32 -6.31
C PRO A 77 -10.28 -34.45 -5.77
N PRO A 78 -9.90 -35.57 -5.13
CA PRO A 78 -8.62 -35.74 -4.43
C PRO A 78 -7.37 -35.32 -5.22
N GLY A 79 -7.30 -35.59 -6.52
CA GLY A 79 -6.16 -35.23 -7.38
C GLY A 79 -6.03 -33.74 -7.72
N LYS A 80 -7.08 -32.93 -7.48
CA LYS A 80 -7.11 -31.49 -7.78
C LYS A 80 -7.08 -30.62 -6.50
N ARG A 81 -7.07 -31.24 -5.32
CA ARG A 81 -7.03 -30.53 -4.03
C ARG A 81 -5.76 -29.68 -3.91
N TYR A 82 -5.92 -28.50 -3.32
CA TYR A 82 -4.83 -27.56 -3.10
C TYR A 82 -5.03 -26.82 -1.77
N SER A 83 -4.82 -27.54 -0.66
CA SER A 83 -4.89 -26.97 0.69
C SER A 83 -3.58 -26.29 1.11
N SER A 84 -3.63 -25.47 2.16
CA SER A 84 -2.46 -24.83 2.78
C SER A 84 -1.31 -25.82 3.05
N LYS A 85 -1.62 -26.99 3.62
CA LYS A 85 -0.67 -28.10 3.85
C LYS A 85 -0.05 -28.60 2.54
N GLN A 86 -0.85 -28.77 1.49
CA GLN A 86 -0.34 -29.19 0.19
C GLN A 86 0.56 -28.12 -0.45
N VAL A 87 0.22 -26.83 -0.29
CA VAL A 87 1.07 -25.72 -0.74
C VAL A 87 2.44 -25.79 -0.05
N VAL A 88 2.46 -25.83 1.28
CA VAL A 88 3.70 -25.89 2.08
C VAL A 88 4.54 -27.11 1.67
N ASN A 89 3.94 -28.29 1.60
CA ASN A 89 4.65 -29.51 1.23
C ASN A 89 5.21 -29.44 -0.19
N LYS A 90 4.45 -28.90 -1.15
CA LYS A 90 4.91 -28.73 -2.54
C LYS A 90 6.09 -27.76 -2.63
N GLN A 91 6.04 -26.64 -1.89
CA GLN A 91 7.14 -25.67 -1.89
C GLN A 91 8.38 -26.21 -1.17
N ARG A 92 8.23 -26.91 -0.04
CA ARG A 92 9.35 -27.55 0.67
C ARG A 92 10.05 -28.59 -0.18
N LYS A 93 9.30 -29.41 -0.93
CA LYS A 93 9.87 -30.35 -1.91
C LYS A 93 10.69 -29.66 -3.00
N ALA A 94 10.34 -28.42 -3.34
CA ALA A 94 11.10 -27.58 -4.27
C ALA A 94 12.23 -26.78 -3.58
N GLY A 95 12.57 -27.08 -2.32
CA GLY A 95 13.60 -26.38 -1.57
C GLY A 95 13.21 -24.99 -1.06
N ARG A 96 11.90 -24.70 -0.96
CA ARG A 96 11.36 -23.38 -0.60
C ARG A 96 10.53 -23.46 0.67
N ASP A 97 10.97 -22.79 1.74
CA ASP A 97 10.18 -22.64 2.97
C ASP A 97 9.40 -21.32 2.93
N ILE A 98 8.10 -21.36 3.22
CA ILE A 98 7.23 -20.18 3.21
C ILE A 98 7.27 -19.56 4.62
N GLY A 99 7.52 -18.26 4.72
CA GLY A 99 7.49 -17.54 6.00
C GLY A 99 6.43 -16.46 6.08
N LEU A 100 5.89 -16.02 4.95
CA LEU A 100 4.82 -15.04 4.85
C LEU A 100 3.82 -15.46 3.77
N VAL A 101 2.53 -15.32 4.07
CA VAL A 101 1.43 -15.41 3.11
C VAL A 101 0.73 -14.06 3.05
N ILE A 102 0.58 -13.52 1.85
CA ILE A 102 -0.23 -12.34 1.57
C ILE A 102 -1.47 -12.77 0.79
N ASP A 103 -2.63 -12.61 1.43
CA ASP A 103 -3.96 -12.91 0.90
C ASP A 103 -4.62 -11.63 0.37
N LEU A 104 -4.80 -11.57 -0.95
CA LEU A 104 -5.40 -10.44 -1.68
C LEU A 104 -6.91 -10.61 -1.94
N THR A 105 -7.51 -11.70 -1.44
CA THR A 105 -8.95 -11.97 -1.63
C THR A 105 -9.79 -11.05 -0.74
N ASN A 106 -11.01 -10.74 -1.17
CA ASN A 106 -11.96 -9.95 -0.38
C ASN A 106 -12.92 -10.82 0.46
N THR A 107 -12.53 -12.07 0.75
CA THR A 107 -13.37 -13.02 1.48
C THR A 107 -12.53 -13.87 2.44
N SER A 108 -13.15 -14.46 3.46
CA SER A 108 -12.54 -15.41 4.40
C SER A 108 -13.09 -16.85 4.22
N ARG A 109 -13.89 -17.10 3.18
CA ARG A 109 -14.59 -18.39 2.98
C ARG A 109 -13.67 -19.57 2.61
N TYR A 110 -12.47 -19.30 2.10
CA TYR A 110 -11.62 -20.29 1.45
C TYR A 110 -10.78 -21.14 2.41
N TYR A 111 -10.25 -20.51 3.45
CA TYR A 111 -9.45 -21.18 4.47
C TYR A 111 -9.34 -20.29 5.72
N SER A 112 -8.99 -20.89 6.86
CA SER A 112 -8.70 -20.13 8.08
C SER A 112 -7.23 -19.66 8.10
N PRO A 113 -6.94 -18.37 8.38
CA PRO A 113 -5.55 -17.91 8.59
C PRO A 113 -4.77 -18.70 9.64
N ALA A 114 -5.48 -19.32 10.59
CA ALA A 114 -4.89 -20.18 11.63
C ALA A 114 -4.14 -21.39 11.06
N GLU A 115 -4.46 -21.84 9.85
CA GLU A 115 -3.74 -22.94 9.18
C GLU A 115 -2.29 -22.58 8.88
N TRP A 116 -2.00 -21.30 8.63
CA TRP A 116 -0.66 -20.80 8.35
C TRP A 116 0.09 -20.46 9.63
N THR A 117 -0.58 -19.76 10.56
CA THR A 117 0.07 -19.27 11.78
C THR A 117 0.48 -20.40 12.73
N LYS A 118 -0.32 -21.47 12.82
CA LYS A 118 0.05 -22.69 13.57
C LYS A 118 1.31 -23.38 13.04
N GLN A 119 1.68 -23.14 11.78
CA GLN A 119 2.88 -23.67 11.14
C GLN A 119 4.05 -22.67 11.17
N GLY A 120 3.94 -21.58 11.94
CA GLY A 120 4.97 -20.54 12.05
C GLY A 120 5.09 -19.65 10.79
N THR A 121 4.05 -19.59 9.96
CA THR A 121 4.00 -18.72 8.78
C THR A 121 3.16 -17.48 9.10
N LYS A 122 3.71 -16.27 8.91
CA LYS A 122 2.95 -15.03 9.06
C LYS A 122 1.86 -14.97 7.98
N HIS A 123 0.66 -14.56 8.34
CA HIS A 123 -0.44 -14.32 7.39
C HIS A 123 -0.85 -12.86 7.45
N VAL A 124 -0.98 -12.22 6.28
CA VAL A 124 -1.41 -10.84 6.12
C VAL A 124 -2.52 -10.81 5.07
N LYS A 125 -3.67 -10.24 5.43
CA LYS A 125 -4.78 -10.02 4.48
C LYS A 125 -4.77 -8.57 4.01
N ILE A 126 -4.69 -8.37 2.70
CA ILE A 126 -4.82 -7.07 2.04
C ILE A 126 -6.04 -7.17 1.12
N ALA A 127 -7.22 -6.95 1.70
CA ALA A 127 -8.48 -7.10 1.01
C ALA A 127 -8.62 -6.06 -0.12
N CYS A 128 -8.43 -6.49 -1.37
CA CYS A 128 -8.60 -5.63 -2.54
C CYS A 128 -10.10 -5.54 -2.88
N ARG A 129 -10.67 -4.34 -2.85
CA ARG A 129 -12.08 -4.06 -3.17
C ARG A 129 -12.31 -4.00 -4.68
N GLY A 130 -13.52 -4.34 -5.12
CA GLY A 130 -13.99 -4.13 -6.50
C GLY A 130 -13.61 -5.23 -7.51
N ARG A 131 -14.61 -5.81 -8.18
CA ARG A 131 -14.45 -6.89 -9.17
C ARG A 131 -13.69 -6.44 -10.43
N ASP A 132 -13.83 -5.17 -10.81
CA ASP A 132 -13.28 -4.59 -12.06
C ASP A 132 -12.47 -3.31 -11.84
N ALA A 133 -11.93 -3.16 -10.64
CA ALA A 133 -10.94 -2.13 -10.33
C ALA A 133 -9.57 -2.77 -10.10
N VAL A 134 -8.53 -2.02 -10.41
CA VAL A 134 -7.17 -2.33 -9.95
C VAL A 134 -7.07 -2.09 -8.43
N PRO A 135 -6.18 -2.79 -7.72
CA PRO A 135 -5.92 -2.49 -6.31
C PRO A 135 -5.59 -1.03 -6.07
N GLU A 136 -6.18 -0.45 -5.03
CA GLU A 136 -5.92 0.93 -4.59
C GLU A 136 -4.44 1.13 -4.21
N ASN A 137 -3.94 2.35 -4.36
CA ASN A 137 -2.54 2.68 -4.06
C ASN A 137 -2.13 2.33 -2.62
N GLU A 138 -3.04 2.47 -1.66
CA GLU A 138 -2.80 2.11 -0.25
C GLU A 138 -2.58 0.61 -0.06
N ALA A 139 -3.34 -0.22 -0.78
CA ALA A 139 -3.17 -1.67 -0.79
C ALA A 139 -1.81 -2.05 -1.41
N VAL A 140 -1.42 -1.38 -2.50
CA VAL A 140 -0.10 -1.55 -3.12
C VAL A 140 1.02 -1.13 -2.17
N ASN A 141 0.87 -0.01 -1.47
CA ASN A 141 1.87 0.48 -0.51
C ASN A 141 2.04 -0.52 0.64
N THR A 142 0.94 -1.02 1.18
CA THR A 142 0.95 -2.05 2.23
C THR A 142 1.62 -3.34 1.76
N PHE A 143 1.29 -3.80 0.55
CA PHE A 143 1.90 -4.99 -0.05
C PHE A 143 3.42 -4.86 -0.15
N VAL A 144 3.90 -3.77 -0.77
CA VAL A 144 5.34 -3.56 -0.99
C VAL A 144 6.08 -3.43 0.34
N TYR A 145 5.51 -2.70 1.30
CA TYR A 145 6.07 -2.56 2.63
C TYR A 145 6.19 -3.92 3.34
N GLU A 146 5.14 -4.73 3.36
CA GLU A 146 5.13 -6.03 4.03
C GLU A 146 6.17 -6.98 3.45
N VAL A 147 6.31 -7.02 2.12
CA VAL A 147 7.33 -7.84 1.45
C VAL A 147 8.75 -7.35 1.78
N LEU A 148 9.01 -6.05 1.68
CA LEU A 148 10.32 -5.48 1.98
C LEU A 148 10.71 -5.67 3.45
N ALA A 149 9.80 -5.34 4.37
CA ALA A 149 10.01 -5.53 5.80
C ALA A 149 10.26 -7.00 6.16
N PHE A 150 9.54 -7.93 5.51
CA PHE A 150 9.78 -9.35 5.68
C PHE A 150 11.16 -9.79 5.18
N HIS A 151 11.64 -9.28 4.04
CA HIS A 151 12.97 -9.61 3.55
C HIS A 151 14.08 -9.01 4.43
N GLU A 152 13.95 -7.77 4.88
CA GLU A 152 14.90 -7.11 5.77
C GLU A 152 15.04 -7.83 7.12
N ARG A 153 13.92 -8.24 7.73
CA ARG A 153 13.91 -8.94 9.02
C ARG A 153 14.61 -10.30 9.00
N GLN A 154 14.73 -10.92 7.83
CA GLN A 154 15.37 -12.24 7.71
C GLN A 154 16.89 -12.20 7.85
N LYS A 155 17.54 -11.01 7.77
CA LYS A 155 19.01 -10.83 7.78
C LYS A 155 19.70 -11.75 6.73
N PRO A 156 21.03 -11.81 6.61
CA PRO A 156 21.70 -12.80 5.76
C PRO A 156 21.51 -14.22 6.30
N SER A 157 20.31 -14.79 6.14
CA SER A 157 20.03 -16.19 6.43
C SER A 157 20.56 -17.06 5.31
N ARG A 158 21.22 -18.18 5.67
CA ARG A 158 21.62 -19.22 4.71
C ARG A 158 20.40 -19.84 4.00
N ASN A 159 19.24 -19.80 4.65
CA ASN A 159 17.98 -20.33 4.15
C ASN A 159 16.89 -19.24 4.24
N PRO A 160 16.84 -18.30 3.28
CA PRO A 160 15.81 -17.27 3.26
C PRO A 160 14.45 -17.91 2.95
N LYS A 161 13.43 -17.49 3.69
CA LYS A 161 12.03 -17.87 3.50
C LYS A 161 11.39 -17.05 2.39
N TYR A 162 10.39 -17.66 1.76
CA TYR A 162 9.63 -17.14 0.65
C TYR A 162 8.33 -16.47 1.12
N VAL A 163 7.84 -15.55 0.29
CA VAL A 163 6.51 -14.94 0.42
C VAL A 163 5.57 -15.63 -0.56
N LEU A 164 4.45 -16.19 -0.09
CA LEU A 164 3.39 -16.67 -0.96
C LEU A 164 2.37 -15.55 -1.15
N VAL A 165 2.06 -15.17 -2.39
CA VAL A 165 1.07 -14.13 -2.69
C VAL A 165 -0.03 -14.74 -3.53
N HIS A 166 -1.27 -14.58 -3.08
CA HIS A 166 -2.41 -15.08 -3.84
C HIS A 166 -3.58 -14.10 -3.84
N CYS A 167 -4.26 -14.02 -4.96
CA CYS A 167 -5.69 -13.69 -5.01
C CYS A 167 -6.46 -15.01 -5.24
N THR A 168 -7.63 -14.97 -5.88
CA THR A 168 -8.41 -16.16 -6.20
C THR A 168 -7.67 -17.07 -7.18
N HIS A 169 -7.18 -16.52 -8.31
CA HIS A 169 -6.48 -17.29 -9.35
C HIS A 169 -4.97 -17.02 -9.44
N GLY A 170 -4.46 -15.97 -8.77
CA GLY A 170 -3.02 -15.68 -8.74
C GLY A 170 -2.45 -15.06 -10.03
N HIS A 171 -3.25 -14.26 -10.75
CA HIS A 171 -2.85 -13.63 -12.02
C HIS A 171 -2.96 -12.10 -11.97
N ASN A 172 -4.16 -11.52 -12.07
CA ASN A 172 -4.32 -10.07 -12.24
C ASN A 172 -3.90 -9.26 -10.99
N ARG A 173 -4.62 -9.37 -9.87
CA ARG A 173 -4.27 -8.67 -8.60
C ARG A 173 -2.87 -9.06 -8.09
N THR A 174 -2.55 -10.35 -8.12
CA THR A 174 -1.21 -10.84 -7.72
C THR A 174 -0.11 -10.26 -8.60
N GLY A 175 -0.29 -10.26 -9.92
CA GLY A 175 0.66 -9.69 -10.86
C GLY A 175 0.80 -8.19 -10.70
N PHE A 176 -0.30 -7.47 -10.53
CA PHE A 176 -0.31 -6.01 -10.31
C PHE A 176 0.53 -5.63 -9.09
N MET A 177 0.32 -6.32 -7.97
CA MET A 177 1.10 -6.13 -6.74
C MET A 177 2.59 -6.43 -6.96
N ILE A 178 2.92 -7.55 -7.62
CA ILE A 178 4.30 -7.97 -7.88
C ILE A 178 5.00 -7.01 -8.86
N VAL A 179 4.33 -6.53 -9.90
CA VAL A 179 4.89 -5.56 -10.84
C VAL A 179 5.20 -4.25 -10.11
N HIS A 180 4.28 -3.73 -9.29
CA HIS A 180 4.58 -2.57 -8.46
C HIS A 180 5.76 -2.80 -7.51
N TYR A 181 5.92 -4.00 -6.95
CA TYR A 181 7.09 -4.33 -6.15
C TYR A 181 8.38 -4.25 -6.98
N LEU A 182 8.43 -4.91 -8.14
CA LEU A 182 9.59 -4.89 -9.05
C LEU A 182 9.98 -3.46 -9.44
N MET A 183 9.01 -2.66 -9.86
CA MET A 183 9.21 -1.24 -10.23
C MET A 183 9.71 -0.38 -9.07
N ARG A 184 9.57 -0.82 -7.81
CA ARG A 184 10.02 -0.09 -6.62
C ARG A 184 11.35 -0.61 -6.07
N THR A 185 11.78 -1.81 -6.44
CA THR A 185 13.00 -2.44 -5.92
C THR A 185 14.10 -2.59 -6.95
N GLN A 186 13.75 -2.67 -8.23
CA GLN A 186 14.64 -2.89 -9.36
C GLN A 186 14.56 -1.71 -10.34
N LEU A 187 15.66 -1.48 -11.06
CA LEU A 187 15.68 -0.57 -12.20
C LEU A 187 15.11 -1.34 -13.40
N SER A 188 13.81 -1.23 -13.62
CA SER A 188 13.08 -1.94 -14.68
C SER A 188 11.96 -1.07 -15.23
N SER A 189 11.61 -1.28 -16.50
CA SER A 189 10.42 -0.66 -17.13
C SER A 189 9.16 -1.47 -16.81
N VAL A 190 7.97 -0.86 -16.99
CA VAL A 190 6.69 -1.57 -16.83
C VAL A 190 6.63 -2.79 -17.76
N THR A 191 7.08 -2.63 -19.01
CA THR A 191 7.15 -3.73 -20.00
C THR A 191 8.00 -4.89 -19.49
N GLU A 192 9.19 -4.61 -18.97
CA GLU A 192 10.10 -5.62 -18.44
C GLU A 192 9.50 -6.33 -17.22
N ALA A 193 8.94 -5.59 -16.28
CA ALA A 193 8.32 -6.15 -15.09
C ALA A 193 7.10 -7.04 -15.42
N LEU A 194 6.27 -6.63 -16.39
CA LEU A 194 5.17 -7.42 -16.93
C LEU A 194 5.69 -8.73 -17.56
N ASN A 195 6.75 -8.65 -18.35
CA ASN A 195 7.37 -9.81 -18.99
C ASN A 195 7.94 -10.80 -17.97
N ILE A 196 8.62 -10.31 -16.93
CA ILE A 196 9.11 -11.15 -15.82
C ILE A 196 7.94 -11.89 -15.18
N PHE A 197 6.83 -11.21 -14.90
CA PHE A 197 5.66 -11.85 -14.30
C PHE A 197 5.02 -12.87 -15.25
N ALA A 198 4.86 -12.55 -16.53
CA ALA A 198 4.29 -13.43 -17.54
C ALA A 198 5.10 -14.72 -17.72
N GLN A 199 6.43 -14.63 -17.74
CA GLN A 199 7.31 -15.80 -17.85
C GLN A 199 7.21 -16.71 -16.61
N ARG A 200 7.07 -16.11 -15.42
CA ARG A 200 7.07 -16.84 -14.14
C ARG A 200 5.69 -17.36 -13.76
N ARG A 201 4.62 -16.73 -14.25
CA ARG A 201 3.23 -17.11 -14.04
C ARG A 201 2.41 -16.95 -15.33
N PRO A 202 2.62 -17.80 -16.36
CA PRO A 202 1.96 -17.67 -17.65
C PRO A 202 0.42 -17.67 -17.56
N PRO A 203 -0.29 -16.80 -18.30
CA PRO A 203 0.24 -15.84 -19.27
C PRO A 203 0.63 -14.48 -18.67
N GLY A 204 0.65 -14.35 -17.33
CA GLY A 204 0.83 -13.10 -16.61
C GLY A 204 -0.49 -12.45 -16.22
N ILE A 205 -0.52 -11.12 -16.27
CA ILE A 205 -1.74 -10.32 -16.16
C ILE A 205 -2.43 -10.37 -17.52
N TYR A 206 -3.73 -10.72 -17.54
CA TYR A 206 -4.51 -10.83 -18.78
C TYR A 206 -5.68 -9.86 -18.84
N LYS A 207 -5.87 -9.05 -17.79
CA LYS A 207 -6.84 -7.94 -17.75
C LYS A 207 -6.17 -6.67 -18.30
N THR A 208 -6.74 -6.08 -19.35
CA THR A 208 -6.16 -4.93 -20.08
C THR A 208 -6.12 -3.66 -19.22
N ASP A 209 -7.19 -3.41 -18.47
CA ASP A 209 -7.32 -2.31 -17.49
C ASP A 209 -6.19 -2.33 -16.45
N TYR A 210 -5.77 -3.51 -16.01
CA TYR A 210 -4.65 -3.67 -15.08
C TYR A 210 -3.30 -3.27 -15.71
N ILE A 211 -3.07 -3.67 -16.97
CA ILE A 211 -1.84 -3.34 -17.69
C ILE A 211 -1.79 -1.84 -17.98
N GLN A 212 -2.90 -1.26 -18.44
CA GLN A 212 -3.01 0.18 -18.72
C GLN A 212 -2.80 1.01 -17.45
N ALA A 213 -3.40 0.61 -16.33
CA ALA A 213 -3.22 1.29 -15.06
C ALA A 213 -1.74 1.32 -14.61
N LEU A 214 -0.98 0.25 -14.85
CA LEU A 214 0.46 0.21 -14.55
C LEU A 214 1.23 1.23 -15.40
N TYR A 215 1.01 1.27 -16.72
CA TYR A 215 1.66 2.25 -17.60
C TYR A 215 1.30 3.69 -17.20
N THR A 216 0.01 3.96 -16.95
CA THR A 216 -0.47 5.26 -16.50
C THR A 216 0.17 5.68 -15.18
N PHE A 217 0.24 4.78 -14.20
CA PHE A 217 0.83 5.04 -12.87
C PHE A 217 2.31 5.41 -12.96
N TYR A 218 3.06 4.75 -13.84
CA TYR A 218 4.51 4.98 -14.00
C TYR A 218 4.85 6.03 -15.08
N HIS A 219 3.84 6.64 -15.69
CA HIS A 219 3.99 7.62 -16.78
C HIS A 219 4.84 7.10 -17.95
N GLU A 220 4.78 5.79 -18.21
CA GLU A 220 5.45 5.14 -19.33
C GLU A 220 4.49 5.01 -20.51
N ILE A 221 4.94 5.39 -21.72
CA ILE A 221 4.18 5.23 -22.96
C ILE A 221 4.79 4.03 -23.70
N PRO A 222 4.11 2.87 -23.74
CA PRO A 222 4.62 1.71 -24.47
C PRO A 222 4.50 1.90 -25.98
N GLU A 223 5.44 1.33 -26.74
CA GLU A 223 5.36 1.28 -28.21
C GLU A 223 4.12 0.48 -28.68
N SER A 224 3.78 -0.60 -27.96
CA SER A 224 2.57 -1.39 -28.16
C SER A 224 2.12 -2.05 -26.87
N ILE A 225 0.82 -2.01 -26.57
CA ILE A 225 0.24 -2.75 -25.43
C ILE A 225 -0.20 -4.12 -25.92
N THR A 226 0.54 -5.16 -25.56
CA THR A 226 0.16 -6.55 -25.84
C THR A 226 -0.51 -7.15 -24.61
N CYS A 227 -1.82 -7.39 -24.69
CA CYS A 227 -2.57 -8.08 -23.64
C CYS A 227 -2.77 -9.55 -24.03
N PRO A 228 -2.37 -10.52 -23.19
CA PRO A 228 -2.62 -11.91 -23.48
C PRO A 228 -4.13 -12.21 -23.41
N PRO A 229 -4.64 -13.15 -24.21
CA PRO A 229 -6.05 -13.53 -24.17
C PRO A 229 -6.42 -14.13 -22.81
N THR A 230 -7.69 -14.02 -22.43
CA THR A 230 -8.20 -14.69 -21.23
C THR A 230 -7.91 -16.21 -21.31
N PRO A 231 -7.25 -16.79 -20.29
CA PRO A 231 -6.92 -18.20 -20.28
C PRO A 231 -8.15 -19.10 -20.40
N GLU A 232 -8.01 -20.24 -21.09
CA GLU A 232 -9.10 -21.19 -21.31
C GLU A 232 -9.76 -21.66 -20.02
N TRP A 233 -8.97 -21.94 -18.98
CA TRP A 233 -9.46 -22.35 -17.67
C TRP A 233 -10.33 -21.30 -16.97
N LYS A 234 -10.28 -20.03 -17.40
CA LYS A 234 -11.13 -18.95 -16.86
C LYS A 234 -12.32 -18.63 -17.74
N ARG A 235 -12.36 -19.10 -18.99
CA ARG A 235 -13.49 -18.83 -19.88
C ARG A 235 -14.75 -19.44 -19.27
N PRO A 236 -15.89 -18.71 -19.27
CA PRO A 236 -17.15 -19.28 -18.83
C PRO A 236 -17.48 -20.48 -19.73
N SER A 237 -17.56 -21.68 -19.14
CA SER A 237 -18.08 -22.86 -19.84
C SER A 237 -19.59 -22.75 -20.06
N ASP A 238 -20.27 -22.02 -19.18
CA ASP A 238 -21.71 -21.77 -19.25
C ASP A 238 -21.92 -20.25 -19.26
N LEU A 239 -22.30 -19.73 -20.44
CA LEU A 239 -23.02 -18.46 -20.52
C LEU A 239 -24.26 -18.60 -19.64
N ASP A 240 -24.63 -17.58 -18.88
CA ASP A 240 -25.97 -17.54 -18.33
C ASP A 240 -27.01 -17.52 -19.47
N LEU A 241 -28.30 -17.71 -19.16
CA LEU A 241 -29.38 -17.69 -20.16
C LEU A 241 -29.47 -16.35 -20.95
N ASN A 242 -28.66 -15.35 -20.58
CA ASN A 242 -28.58 -14.03 -21.20
C ASN A 242 -27.26 -13.79 -21.96
N GLY A 243 -26.33 -14.76 -22.02
CA GLY A 243 -25.07 -14.60 -22.73
C GLY A 243 -23.95 -13.91 -21.95
N GLU A 244 -24.09 -13.75 -20.63
CA GLU A 244 -23.08 -13.13 -19.77
C GLU A 244 -22.27 -14.16 -18.97
N ALA A 245 -21.02 -13.80 -18.67
CA ALA A 245 -20.13 -14.61 -17.85
C ALA A 245 -20.63 -14.68 -16.40
N LYS A 246 -20.75 -15.88 -15.82
CA LYS A 246 -21.05 -16.04 -14.39
C LYS A 246 -20.11 -15.20 -13.52
N GLN A 247 -20.71 -14.51 -12.57
CA GLN A 247 -20.09 -13.64 -11.58
C GLN A 247 -19.19 -14.44 -10.61
N ASP A 248 -17.97 -13.97 -10.32
CA ASP A 248 -17.06 -14.61 -9.34
C ASP A 248 -17.56 -14.42 -7.89
N ASP A 249 -17.85 -15.49 -7.15
CA ASP A 249 -18.42 -15.46 -5.79
C ASP A 249 -17.55 -14.80 -4.67
N ASP A 250 -16.56 -13.98 -5.00
CA ASP A 250 -15.65 -13.31 -4.06
C ASP A 250 -16.26 -12.11 -3.33
N ASP A 251 -17.48 -11.70 -3.70
CA ASP A 251 -18.17 -10.53 -3.15
C ASP A 251 -19.32 -10.97 -2.24
N ASP A 252 -19.02 -11.09 -0.94
CA ASP A 252 -20.05 -11.17 0.11
C ASP A 252 -20.54 -9.74 0.42
N ASN A 253 -21.13 -9.09 -0.59
CA ASN A 253 -22.15 -8.04 -0.47
C ASN A 253 -22.51 -7.53 -1.87
N GLY A 254 -23.80 -7.57 -2.20
CA GLY A 254 -24.36 -7.03 -3.44
C GLY A 254 -24.44 -5.50 -3.47
N GLU A 255 -23.36 -4.81 -3.14
CA GLU A 255 -23.23 -3.38 -3.44
C GLU A 255 -22.40 -3.23 -4.71
N SER A 256 -23.09 -2.86 -5.78
CA SER A 256 -22.47 -2.36 -7.01
C SER A 256 -21.42 -1.31 -6.65
N ALA A 257 -20.22 -1.44 -7.22
CA ALA A 257 -19.19 -0.42 -7.08
C ALA A 257 -19.79 0.96 -7.39
N PRO A 258 -19.48 2.00 -6.59
CA PRO A 258 -19.85 3.36 -6.96
C PRO A 258 -19.29 3.61 -8.36
N SER A 259 -20.13 4.12 -9.26
CA SER A 259 -19.66 4.75 -10.50
C SER A 259 -18.51 5.71 -10.15
N PRO A 260 -17.45 5.81 -10.97
CA PRO A 260 -16.40 6.78 -10.73
C PRO A 260 -17.07 8.13 -10.49
N ASP A 261 -16.83 8.70 -9.30
CA ASP A 261 -17.33 10.03 -8.98
C ASP A 261 -16.95 10.95 -10.14
N PRO A 262 -17.86 11.83 -10.61
CA PRO A 262 -17.50 12.86 -11.56
C PRO A 262 -16.23 13.52 -11.05
N VAL A 263 -15.26 13.76 -11.94
CA VAL A 263 -14.04 14.51 -11.62
C VAL A 263 -14.48 15.77 -10.92
N ASP A 264 -14.37 15.76 -9.60
CA ASP A 264 -14.90 16.81 -8.76
C ASP A 264 -14.06 18.03 -9.14
N ASP A 265 -14.70 19.08 -9.64
CA ASP A 265 -14.14 20.43 -9.79
C ASP A 265 -13.85 21.02 -8.39
N LYS A 266 -13.26 20.22 -7.51
CA LYS A 266 -12.74 20.64 -6.22
C LYS A 266 -11.61 21.61 -6.51
N ALA A 267 -11.88 22.88 -6.21
CA ALA A 267 -10.88 23.92 -6.19
C ALA A 267 -9.64 23.42 -5.44
N ILE A 268 -8.51 23.37 -6.13
CA ILE A 268 -7.24 22.94 -5.54
C ILE A 268 -6.88 23.92 -4.43
N THR A 269 -6.73 23.42 -3.20
CA THR A 269 -6.35 24.23 -2.04
C THR A 269 -4.99 23.84 -1.50
N ASN A 270 -4.38 24.75 -0.73
CA ASN A 270 -3.13 24.49 0.00
C ASN A 270 -3.30 23.51 1.16
N ASP A 271 -4.54 23.28 1.62
CA ASP A 271 -4.87 22.39 2.75
C ASP A 271 -5.23 20.96 2.29
N ASP A 272 -5.21 20.71 0.99
CA ASP A 272 -5.52 19.41 0.43
C ASP A 272 -4.53 18.36 0.94
N VAL A 273 -5.07 17.18 1.25
CA VAL A 273 -4.25 16.06 1.69
C VAL A 273 -3.54 15.44 0.49
N LEU A 274 -2.23 15.62 0.42
CA LEU A 274 -1.42 15.22 -0.74
C LEU A 274 -0.77 13.85 -0.54
N GLY A 275 -0.87 13.00 -1.57
CA GLY A 275 -0.23 11.70 -1.61
C GLY A 275 -1.02 10.58 -0.93
N ASP A 276 -0.60 9.35 -1.24
CA ASP A 276 -1.22 8.13 -0.75
C ASP A 276 -0.88 7.88 0.73
N ALA A 277 -1.79 7.24 1.46
CA ALA A 277 -1.50 6.84 2.84
C ALA A 277 -0.34 5.84 2.90
N VAL A 278 0.40 5.93 4.02
CA VAL A 278 1.54 5.07 4.35
C VAL A 278 1.19 4.29 5.62
N PRO A 279 1.42 2.95 5.65
CA PRO A 279 1.18 2.13 6.84
C PRO A 279 1.86 2.70 8.09
N PHE A 280 1.19 2.64 9.24
CA PHE A 280 1.68 3.22 10.50
C PHE A 280 3.10 2.74 10.86
N ASP A 281 3.33 1.43 10.82
CA ASP A 281 4.65 0.83 11.09
C ASP A 281 5.74 1.31 10.12
N GLN A 282 5.37 1.62 8.87
CA GLN A 282 6.30 2.23 7.92
C GLN A 282 6.59 3.68 8.29
N GLN A 283 5.59 4.46 8.69
CA GLN A 283 5.79 5.83 9.15
C GLN A 283 6.75 5.89 10.34
N ASP A 284 6.62 5.00 11.31
CA ASP A 284 7.53 4.95 12.47
C ASP A 284 8.99 4.68 12.08
N ILE A 285 9.21 3.81 11.10
CA ILE A 285 10.55 3.59 10.54
C ILE A 285 11.06 4.85 9.84
N LEU A 286 10.23 5.51 9.03
CA LEU A 286 10.60 6.74 8.32
C LEU A 286 10.89 7.89 9.31
N ARG A 287 10.17 7.99 10.42
CA ARG A 287 10.47 8.92 11.53
C ARG A 287 11.85 8.66 12.11
N GLY A 288 12.16 7.40 12.41
CA GLY A 288 13.49 7.00 12.88
C GLY A 288 14.60 7.34 11.89
N ILE A 289 14.33 7.22 10.60
CA ILE A 289 15.26 7.62 9.53
C ILE A 289 15.49 9.13 9.56
N CYS A 290 14.43 9.95 9.63
CA CYS A 290 14.57 11.41 9.72
C CYS A 290 15.40 11.84 10.94
N PHE A 291 15.16 11.23 12.11
CA PHE A 291 15.97 11.51 13.31
C PHE A 291 17.44 11.15 13.10
N LYS A 292 17.72 9.98 12.52
CA LYS A 292 19.08 9.55 12.22
C LYS A 292 19.77 10.45 11.20
N LEU A 293 19.04 10.90 10.17
CA LEU A 293 19.60 11.78 9.14
C LEU A 293 20.01 13.14 9.68
N LEU A 294 19.34 13.61 10.73
CA LEU A 294 19.62 14.91 11.33
C LEU A 294 20.45 14.82 12.61
N ASP A 295 20.98 13.62 12.93
CA ASP A 295 21.71 13.32 14.17
C ASP A 295 20.96 13.80 15.43
N PHE A 296 19.64 13.65 15.40
CA PHE A 296 18.75 14.13 16.45
C PHE A 296 18.33 12.98 17.37
N VAL A 297 18.55 13.14 18.67
CA VAL A 297 18.09 12.20 19.70
C VAL A 297 16.86 12.77 20.38
N PRO A 298 15.66 12.16 20.21
CA PRO A 298 14.47 12.59 20.93
C PRO A 298 14.66 12.46 22.44
N ASN A 299 14.29 13.49 23.23
CA ASN A 299 14.40 13.51 24.69
C ASN A 299 13.36 12.60 25.41
N GLY A 300 13.16 11.36 24.94
CA GLY A 300 12.35 10.33 25.62
C GLY A 300 10.83 10.58 25.67
N ARG A 301 10.33 11.67 25.08
CA ARG A 301 8.88 11.91 24.98
C ARG A 301 8.33 11.18 23.76
N ALA A 302 7.26 10.40 23.96
CA ALA A 302 6.55 9.65 22.91
C ALA A 302 6.04 10.53 21.75
N ASN A 303 5.93 11.85 21.96
CA ASN A 303 5.55 12.87 20.98
C ASN A 303 6.68 13.89 20.75
N ALA A 304 7.92 13.45 20.55
CA ALA A 304 8.98 14.37 20.17
C ALA A 304 8.64 15.04 18.83
N GLN A 305 8.22 16.31 18.90
CA GLN A 305 7.92 17.14 17.75
C GLN A 305 9.18 17.25 16.90
N PHE A 306 9.10 16.87 15.63
CA PHE A 306 10.25 16.93 14.75
C PHE A 306 10.62 18.41 14.51
N PRO A 307 11.82 18.86 14.90
CA PRO A 307 12.14 20.29 14.98
C PRO A 307 12.09 21.02 13.63
N GLY A 308 12.18 20.32 12.50
CA GLY A 308 12.07 20.91 11.16
C GLY A 308 10.64 21.09 10.63
N SER A 309 9.62 20.57 11.31
CA SER A 309 8.25 20.51 10.76
C SER A 309 7.44 21.80 10.98
N HIS A 310 7.89 22.68 11.88
CA HIS A 310 7.15 23.89 12.28
C HIS A 310 7.97 25.16 12.02
N PRO A 311 7.33 26.26 11.59
CA PRO A 311 8.01 27.54 11.46
C PRO A 311 8.47 28.04 12.83
N VAL A 312 9.64 28.67 12.88
CA VAL A 312 10.13 29.36 14.08
C VAL A 312 9.68 30.82 14.00
N SER A 313 8.82 31.24 14.93
CA SER A 313 8.41 32.64 15.04
C SER A 313 9.59 33.49 15.48
N LEU A 314 10.00 34.47 14.67
CA LEU A 314 11.02 35.44 15.07
C LEU A 314 10.42 36.44 16.06
N ASN A 315 10.83 36.37 17.32
CA ASN A 315 10.44 37.27 18.40
C ASN A 315 11.68 37.95 19.00
N SER A 316 11.49 38.84 19.98
CA SER A 316 12.60 39.55 20.62
C SER A 316 13.60 38.62 21.32
N GLU A 317 13.17 37.43 21.74
CA GLU A 317 13.98 36.46 22.49
C GLU A 317 14.92 35.68 21.57
N ASN A 318 14.51 35.39 20.33
CA ASN A 318 15.30 34.59 19.38
C ASN A 318 15.88 35.38 18.20
N LEU A 319 15.69 36.70 18.17
CA LEU A 319 16.31 37.59 17.18
C LEU A 319 17.84 37.43 17.14
N GLN A 320 18.46 37.07 18.27
CA GLN A 320 19.89 36.84 18.36
C GLN A 320 20.37 35.67 17.48
N LEU A 321 19.50 34.69 17.16
CA LEU A 321 19.85 33.58 16.26
C LEU A 321 20.29 34.10 14.88
N LEU A 322 19.66 35.16 14.38
CA LEU A 322 20.02 35.81 13.11
C LEU A 322 21.47 36.34 13.09
N ARG A 323 22.08 36.55 14.26
CA ARG A 323 23.47 37.00 14.39
C ARG A 323 24.46 35.83 14.53
N GLN A 324 23.98 34.63 14.87
CA GLN A 324 24.82 33.47 15.14
C GLN A 324 25.14 32.65 13.89
N ARG A 325 24.33 32.78 12.82
CA ARG A 325 24.49 32.04 11.57
C ARG A 325 24.24 32.96 10.37
N TYR A 326 24.78 32.59 9.22
CA TYR A 326 24.43 33.23 7.94
C TYR A 326 23.10 32.66 7.44
N TYR A 327 22.15 33.54 7.17
CA TYR A 327 20.85 33.20 6.60
C TYR A 327 20.74 33.77 5.20
N TYR A 328 20.13 33.00 4.31
CA TYR A 328 19.66 33.50 3.02
C TYR A 328 18.20 33.92 3.17
N ALA A 329 17.85 35.09 2.63
CA ALA A 329 16.48 35.57 2.62
C ALA A 329 15.87 35.33 1.23
N THR A 330 14.64 34.84 1.21
CA THR A 330 13.83 34.69 0.00
C THR A 330 12.44 35.29 0.22
N TRP A 331 11.69 35.44 -0.86
CA TRP A 331 10.28 35.80 -0.77
C TRP A 331 9.51 34.71 -0.02
N LYS A 332 8.54 35.11 0.81
CA LYS A 332 7.66 34.17 1.51
C LYS A 332 6.59 33.70 0.53
N ALA A 333 6.55 32.40 0.26
CA ALA A 333 5.44 31.84 -0.48
C ALA A 333 4.15 31.78 0.36
N ASP A 334 3.02 31.73 -0.36
CA ASP A 334 1.72 31.51 0.24
C ASP A 334 1.30 30.06 0.02
N GLY A 335 1.91 29.16 0.79
CA GLY A 335 1.69 27.73 0.69
C GLY A 335 1.78 27.01 2.03
N THR A 336 1.77 25.68 1.94
CA THR A 336 1.87 24.79 3.08
C THR A 336 3.26 24.18 3.13
N ARG A 337 3.98 24.41 4.24
CA ARG A 337 5.29 23.78 4.46
C ARG A 337 5.18 22.26 4.45
N TYR A 338 6.02 21.62 3.64
CA TYR A 338 6.22 20.18 3.62
C TYR A 338 7.70 19.87 3.51
N MET A 339 8.14 18.83 4.21
CA MET A 339 9.42 18.24 3.90
C MET A 339 9.22 17.09 2.91
N MET A 340 10.24 16.79 2.13
CA MET A 340 10.25 15.64 1.23
C MET A 340 11.40 14.71 1.60
N LEU A 341 11.07 13.50 2.06
CA LEU A 341 12.02 12.41 2.23
C LEU A 341 12.03 11.56 0.97
N ILE A 342 13.18 11.49 0.33
CA ILE A 342 13.43 10.69 -0.87
C ILE A 342 14.20 9.44 -0.44
N MET A 343 13.57 8.29 -0.65
CA MET A 343 14.10 6.96 -0.41
C MET A 343 14.22 6.21 -1.74
N ARG A 344 15.04 5.16 -1.76
CA ARG A 344 15.20 4.31 -2.95
C ARG A 344 13.87 3.73 -3.44
N ASP A 345 12.99 3.35 -2.52
CA ASP A 345 11.71 2.71 -2.81
C ASP A 345 10.55 3.69 -2.93
N GLY A 346 10.74 5.00 -2.70
CA GLY A 346 9.63 5.94 -2.57
C GLY A 346 10.03 7.38 -2.26
N CYS A 347 9.15 8.31 -2.63
CA CYS A 347 9.21 9.69 -2.13
C CYS A 347 8.05 9.93 -1.17
N PHE A 348 8.31 10.64 -0.09
CA PHE A 348 7.35 10.86 0.99
C PHE A 348 7.30 12.34 1.35
N LEU A 349 6.11 12.93 1.25
CA LEU A 349 5.83 14.23 1.86
C LEU A 349 5.63 14.04 3.36
N ILE A 350 6.17 14.97 4.12
CA ILE A 350 6.10 15.03 5.58
C ILE A 350 5.39 16.33 5.93
N ASP A 351 4.22 16.23 6.55
CA ASP A 351 3.45 17.38 6.99
C ASP A 351 3.94 17.93 8.34
N ARG A 352 3.28 18.99 8.82
CA ARG A 352 3.59 19.61 10.11
C ARG A 352 3.36 18.66 11.29
N ASN A 353 2.47 17.70 11.17
CA ASN A 353 2.19 16.71 12.22
C ASN A 353 3.18 15.53 12.19
N PHE A 354 4.21 15.59 11.33
CA PHE A 354 5.18 14.52 11.13
C PHE A 354 4.50 13.21 10.67
N CYS A 355 3.47 13.36 9.85
CA CYS A 355 2.80 12.29 9.12
C CYS A 355 3.39 12.17 7.72
N PHE A 356 3.51 10.93 7.25
CA PHE A 356 4.13 10.63 5.96
C PHE A 356 3.06 10.25 4.95
N ARG A 357 3.12 10.87 3.78
CA ARG A 357 2.28 10.57 2.63
C ARG A 357 3.16 10.25 1.44
N ARG A 358 2.88 9.16 0.74
CA ARG A 358 3.68 8.76 -0.41
C ARG A 358 3.28 9.57 -1.63
N VAL A 359 4.27 10.09 -2.36
CA VAL A 359 4.07 10.69 -3.68
C VAL A 359 4.73 9.84 -4.75
N GLN A 360 4.08 9.79 -5.91
CA GLN A 360 4.48 8.96 -7.03
C GLN A 360 5.57 9.65 -7.84
N MET A 361 6.77 9.69 -7.25
CA MET A 361 7.95 10.26 -7.89
C MET A 361 9.19 9.42 -7.61
N ARG A 362 10.19 9.61 -8.46
CA ARG A 362 11.53 9.03 -8.36
C ARG A 362 12.54 10.09 -8.74
N PHE A 363 13.63 10.16 -7.98
CA PHE A 363 14.71 11.11 -8.23
C PHE A 363 15.95 10.34 -8.65
N PRO A 364 16.24 10.22 -9.96
CA PRO A 364 17.45 9.54 -10.42
C PRO A 364 18.70 10.30 -9.97
N ILE A 365 19.78 9.57 -9.73
CA ILE A 365 21.12 10.16 -9.58
C ILE A 365 21.59 10.61 -10.96
N ARG A 366 22.58 11.51 -11.01
CA ARG A 366 23.09 12.17 -12.22
C ARG A 366 23.23 11.24 -13.44
N ASN A 367 23.68 10.00 -13.25
CA ASN A 367 23.49 8.94 -14.23
C ASN A 367 22.32 8.07 -13.80
N VAL A 368 21.30 7.94 -14.65
CA VAL A 368 20.08 7.15 -14.38
C VAL A 368 20.41 5.69 -14.05
N ASN A 369 21.50 5.16 -14.63
CA ASN A 369 21.99 3.81 -14.37
C ASN A 369 22.59 3.63 -12.97
N ASP A 370 22.99 4.73 -12.30
CA ASP A 370 23.55 4.69 -10.93
C ASP A 370 22.44 4.59 -9.87
N GLY A 371 21.18 4.57 -10.30
CA GLY A 371 20.01 4.37 -9.46
C GLY A 371 19.33 5.67 -9.03
N PHE A 372 18.64 5.61 -7.90
CA PHE A 372 17.85 6.71 -7.37
C PHE A 372 18.46 7.26 -6.08
N HIS A 373 18.21 8.55 -5.83
CA HIS A 373 18.47 9.17 -4.56
C HIS A 373 17.82 8.37 -3.43
N ASN A 374 18.53 8.30 -2.31
CA ASN A 374 18.11 7.57 -1.14
C ASN A 374 18.46 8.40 0.09
N PHE A 375 17.72 8.31 1.19
CA PHE A 375 18.03 9.04 2.42
C PHE A 375 18.36 10.52 2.19
N THR A 376 17.55 11.18 1.35
CA THR A 376 17.69 12.59 1.01
C THR A 376 16.49 13.32 1.56
N LEU A 377 16.71 14.39 2.32
CA LEU A 377 15.67 15.15 3.00
C LEU A 377 15.74 16.61 2.56
N ILE A 378 14.62 17.11 2.05
CA ILE A 378 14.46 18.45 1.52
C ILE A 378 13.38 19.17 2.33
N ASP A 379 13.63 20.41 2.71
CA ASP A 379 12.62 21.30 3.26
C ASP A 379 12.10 22.25 2.18
N GLY A 380 10.82 22.55 2.24
CA GLY A 380 10.17 23.34 1.21
C GLY A 380 8.71 23.61 1.49
N GLU A 381 8.05 24.15 0.47
CA GLU A 381 6.67 24.61 0.56
C GLU A 381 5.88 24.18 -0.67
N MET A 382 4.70 23.64 -0.44
CA MET A 382 3.76 23.33 -1.50
C MET A 382 2.87 24.55 -1.76
N VAL A 383 2.89 25.04 -2.99
CA VAL A 383 2.07 26.17 -3.43
C VAL A 383 1.12 25.75 -4.56
N VAL A 384 0.04 26.50 -4.72
CA VAL A 384 -0.87 26.38 -5.88
C VAL A 384 -0.61 27.55 -6.82
N ASP A 385 -0.05 27.27 -7.98
CA ASP A 385 0.23 28.26 -9.02
C ASP A 385 -0.84 28.24 -10.11
N ALA A 386 -1.20 29.41 -10.62
CA ALA A 386 -1.91 29.53 -11.88
C ALA A 386 -0.97 29.23 -13.07
N ILE A 387 -1.45 28.41 -14.01
CA ILE A 387 -0.78 28.10 -15.26
C ILE A 387 -1.32 29.04 -16.35
N PRO A 388 -0.45 29.54 -17.27
CA PRO A 388 -0.92 30.19 -18.49
C PRO A 388 -1.88 29.25 -19.24
N GLY A 389 -3.15 29.65 -19.40
CA GLY A 389 -4.21 28.80 -19.96
C GLY A 389 -5.37 28.46 -19.00
N GLY A 390 -5.34 28.97 -17.76
CA GLY A 390 -6.50 28.95 -16.86
C GLY A 390 -6.57 27.76 -15.89
N GLY A 391 -5.54 26.93 -15.82
CA GLY A 391 -5.44 25.82 -14.86
C GLY A 391 -4.67 26.19 -13.58
N LEU A 392 -4.88 25.43 -12.51
CA LEU A 392 -4.05 25.48 -11.30
C LEU A 392 -3.12 24.26 -11.28
N LYS A 393 -1.87 24.42 -10.83
CA LYS A 393 -0.95 23.30 -10.53
C LYS A 393 -0.33 23.45 -9.15
N ARG A 394 -0.12 22.30 -8.51
CA ARG A 394 0.71 22.24 -7.31
C ARG A 394 2.19 22.28 -7.70
N ARG A 395 2.97 23.10 -7.01
CA ARG A 395 4.42 23.17 -7.15
C ARG A 395 5.07 23.05 -5.79
N TYR A 396 6.02 22.13 -5.67
CA TYR A 396 6.88 22.04 -4.49
C TYR A 396 8.09 22.95 -4.69
N LEU A 397 8.17 24.00 -3.90
CA LEU A 397 9.30 24.91 -3.84
C LEU A 397 10.29 24.38 -2.80
N ALA A 398 11.37 23.77 -3.27
CA ALA A 398 12.46 23.33 -2.40
C ALA A 398 13.29 24.54 -1.96
N TYR A 399 13.47 24.72 -0.65
CA TYR A 399 14.25 25.80 -0.08
C TYR A 399 15.60 25.30 0.42
N ASP A 400 15.59 24.31 1.31
CA ASP A 400 16.80 23.83 1.98
C ASP A 400 17.00 22.33 1.75
N LEU A 401 18.24 21.96 1.42
CA LEU A 401 18.68 20.57 1.38
C LEU A 401 19.24 20.18 2.75
N MET A 402 18.47 19.42 3.52
CA MET A 402 18.85 19.06 4.89
C MET A 402 19.77 17.84 4.95
N ALA A 403 19.55 16.87 4.06
CA ALA A 403 20.42 15.71 3.91
C ALA A 403 20.41 15.23 2.47
N ILE A 404 21.53 14.69 2.00
CA ILE A 404 21.65 14.08 0.67
C ILE A 404 22.39 12.76 0.76
N ASN A 405 21.77 11.67 0.31
CA ASN A 405 22.36 10.33 0.29
C ASN A 405 23.03 9.95 1.62
N PHE A 406 22.27 10.06 2.73
CA PHE A 406 22.71 9.88 4.12
C PHE A 406 23.66 10.94 4.70
N SER A 407 24.18 11.86 3.89
CA SER A 407 25.04 12.94 4.38
C SER A 407 24.17 14.09 4.89
N SER A 408 24.12 14.28 6.21
CA SER A 408 23.51 15.47 6.80
C SER A 408 24.23 16.74 6.35
N LYS A 409 23.47 17.78 6.01
CA LYS A 409 23.95 19.12 5.65
C LYS A 409 23.58 20.16 6.69
N VAL A 410 22.80 19.79 7.69
CA VAL A 410 22.37 20.64 8.79
C VAL A 410 22.77 20.03 10.13
N LYS A 411 23.00 20.88 11.13
CA LYS A 411 23.11 20.44 12.52
C LYS A 411 21.84 20.90 13.23
N VAL A 412 21.10 19.94 13.77
CA VAL A 412 19.92 20.24 14.60
C VAL A 412 20.35 20.19 16.05
N GLU A 413 20.33 21.33 16.72
CA GLU A 413 20.56 21.41 18.16
C GLU A 413 19.21 21.22 18.86
N ALA A 414 19.17 20.35 19.88
CA ALA A 414 17.99 20.24 20.73
C ALA A 414 17.90 21.51 21.59
N THR A 415 16.88 22.32 21.34
CA THR A 415 16.54 23.49 22.19
C THR A 415 15.88 23.09 23.48
#